data_AF-A0A7Y1SWN1-F1
#
_entry.id   AF-A0A7Y1SWN1-F1
#
_cell.length_a   1.000
_cell.length_b   1.000
_cell.length_c   1.000
_cell.angle_alpha   90.00
_cell.angle_beta   90.00
_cell.angle_gamma   90.00
#
_symmetry.space_group_name_H-M   'P 1'
#
loop_
_entity.id
_entity.type
_entity.pdbx_description
1 polymer ?
#
loop_
_entity_poly.entity_id
_entity_poly.type
_entity_poly.pdbx_seq_one_letter_code
_entity_poly.pdbx_strand_id
1 'polypeptide(L)'
;MMRRFLIVVTTFVALLVMMALAPAGATPPSSVEIVVPGFEGPFTATGSAVDDGVICDSGVVSTTGVKAAGFQSNRVLILTVGKQFVCDDVSGTFFAKLQVKIDGEGASFNWVIKEGTGDYVDLHGSGGGFVVPVNTDVYQGRVHID
;
A
#
# COMPACT_ATOMS: atom_id res chain seq x y z
N MET A 1 0.58 -29.01 -55.01
CA MET A 1 1.48 -29.11 -53.84
C MET A 1 1.38 -27.93 -52.85
N MET A 2 0.94 -26.72 -53.26
CA MET A 2 0.86 -25.53 -52.38
C MET A 2 -0.26 -25.52 -51.31
N ARG A 3 -1.28 -26.37 -51.41
CA ARG A 3 -2.46 -26.34 -50.52
C ARG A 3 -2.22 -26.91 -49.11
N ARG A 4 -1.15 -27.68 -48.93
CA ARG A 4 -0.77 -28.29 -47.63
C ARG A 4 0.10 -27.37 -46.77
N PHE A 5 0.79 -26.40 -47.38
CA PHE A 5 1.64 -25.45 -46.66
C PHE A 5 0.83 -24.36 -45.95
N LEU A 6 -0.35 -24.01 -46.49
CA LEU A 6 -1.20 -22.93 -45.97
C LEU A 6 -1.95 -23.32 -44.68
N ILE A 7 -2.11 -24.62 -44.39
CA ILE A 7 -2.81 -25.13 -43.20
C ILE A 7 -1.87 -25.18 -41.98
N VAL A 8 -0.56 -25.33 -42.20
CA VAL A 8 0.45 -25.43 -41.13
C VAL A 8 0.79 -24.05 -40.54
N VAL A 9 0.74 -22.99 -41.36
CA VAL A 9 1.05 -21.62 -40.90
C VAL A 9 -0.08 -21.04 -40.04
N THR A 10 -1.35 -21.34 -40.34
CA THR A 10 -2.50 -20.87 -39.56
C THR A 10 -2.65 -21.55 -38.20
N THR A 11 -2.20 -22.81 -38.06
CA THR A 11 -2.22 -23.52 -36.78
C THR A 11 -1.13 -23.02 -35.81
N PHE A 12 0.02 -22.54 -36.31
CA PHE A 12 1.08 -22.00 -35.47
C PHE A 12 0.73 -20.63 -34.85
N VAL A 13 0.00 -19.79 -35.59
CA VAL A 13 -0.44 -18.47 -35.08
C VAL A 13 -1.50 -18.62 -33.98
N ALA A 14 -2.40 -19.60 -34.08
CA ALA A 14 -3.41 -19.85 -33.05
C ALA A 14 -2.83 -20.37 -31.74
N LEU A 15 -1.69 -21.08 -31.77
CA LEU A 15 -1.03 -21.61 -30.57
C LEU A 15 -0.26 -20.53 -29.80
N LEU A 16 0.26 -19.50 -30.49
CA LEU A 16 0.96 -18.36 -29.88
C LEU A 16 0.02 -17.42 -29.11
N VAL A 17 -1.25 -17.31 -29.51
CA VAL A 17 -2.23 -16.45 -28.84
C VAL A 17 -2.69 -17.01 -27.48
N MET A 18 -2.61 -18.33 -27.26
CA MET A 18 -3.02 -18.93 -25.98
C MET A 18 -1.99 -18.79 -24.85
N MET A 19 -0.74 -18.41 -25.14
CA MET A 19 0.28 -18.20 -24.11
C MET A 19 0.19 -16.81 -23.43
N ALA A 20 -0.69 -15.93 -23.90
CA ALA A 20 -0.82 -14.56 -23.38
C ALA A 20 -1.86 -14.40 -22.25
N LEU A 21 -2.44 -15.50 -21.75
CA LEU A 21 -3.41 -15.49 -20.65
C LEU A 21 -2.85 -16.28 -19.46
N ALA A 22 -1.64 -15.93 -19.01
CA ALA A 22 -1.28 -16.27 -17.64
C ALA A 22 -2.29 -15.55 -16.72
N PRO A 23 -2.88 -16.24 -15.73
CA PRO A 23 -3.67 -15.53 -14.73
C PRO A 23 -2.78 -14.45 -14.12
N ALA A 24 -3.27 -13.20 -14.08
CA ALA A 24 -2.64 -12.14 -13.30
C ALA A 24 -2.59 -12.63 -11.85
N GLY A 25 -1.42 -13.13 -11.45
CA GLY A 25 -1.20 -13.76 -10.16
C GLY A 25 -0.87 -12.65 -9.18
N ALA A 26 -1.89 -12.04 -8.60
CA ALA A 26 -1.72 -11.13 -7.48
C ALA A 26 -0.80 -11.78 -6.44
N THR A 27 0.28 -11.09 -6.08
CA THR A 27 1.21 -11.62 -5.09
C THR A 27 0.45 -11.77 -3.76
N PRO A 28 0.59 -12.88 -3.02
CA PRO A 28 -0.06 -13.00 -1.72
C PRO A 28 0.31 -11.81 -0.81
N PRO A 29 -0.64 -11.23 -0.05
CA PRO A 29 -0.32 -10.10 0.82
C PRO A 29 0.74 -10.44 1.88
N SER A 30 1.84 -9.69 1.91
CA SER A 30 2.93 -9.80 2.88
C SER A 30 2.73 -8.84 4.06
N SER A 31 3.25 -9.17 5.24
CA SER A 31 3.07 -8.34 6.45
C SER A 31 3.98 -7.12 6.44
N VAL A 32 3.49 -6.01 6.99
CA VAL A 32 4.28 -4.79 7.19
C VAL A 32 3.95 -4.15 8.53
N GLU A 33 4.99 -3.67 9.20
CA GLU A 33 4.90 -2.70 10.29
C GLU A 33 5.68 -1.44 9.90
N ILE A 34 5.04 -0.27 9.99
CA ILE A 34 5.68 1.03 9.73
C ILE A 34 5.61 1.87 11.00
N VAL A 35 6.73 2.44 11.41
CA VAL A 35 6.84 3.30 12.60
C VAL A 35 7.21 4.71 12.17
N VAL A 36 6.43 5.69 12.61
CA VAL A 36 6.60 7.12 12.29
C VAL A 36 6.66 7.93 13.58
N PRO A 37 7.86 8.28 14.06
CA PRO A 37 8.01 9.20 15.18
C PRO A 37 7.55 10.61 14.80
N GLY A 38 6.78 11.26 15.68
CA GLY A 38 6.34 12.66 15.47
C GLY A 38 5.18 12.84 14.47
N PHE A 39 4.48 11.77 14.09
CA PHE A 39 3.42 11.73 13.06
C PHE A 39 3.88 12.02 11.62
N GLU A 40 5.01 12.67 11.42
CA GLU A 40 5.60 13.01 10.14
C GLU A 40 7.12 13.06 10.24
N GLY A 41 7.81 13.03 9.10
CA GLY A 41 9.26 12.93 9.04
C GLY A 41 9.72 11.51 8.75
N PRO A 42 10.89 11.08 9.26
CA PRO A 42 11.43 9.76 8.95
C PRO A 42 10.49 8.64 9.39
N PHE A 43 10.42 7.57 8.60
CA PHE A 43 9.79 6.32 8.99
C PHE A 43 10.75 5.15 8.85
N THR A 44 10.47 4.08 9.58
CA THR A 44 11.10 2.77 9.41
C THR A 44 10.03 1.71 9.21
N ALA A 45 10.23 0.81 8.26
CA ALA A 45 9.35 -0.30 7.98
C ALA A 45 10.05 -1.65 8.23
N THR A 46 9.28 -2.64 8.66
CA THR A 46 9.74 -4.02 8.88
C THR A 46 8.66 -5.03 8.48
N GLY A 47 9.03 -6.31 8.40
CA GLY A 47 8.12 -7.41 8.06
C GLY A 47 8.40 -8.01 6.69
N SER A 48 7.66 -9.06 6.33
CA SER A 48 7.97 -9.82 5.11
C SER A 48 7.82 -8.97 3.83
N ALA A 49 6.96 -7.96 3.84
CA ALA A 49 6.85 -7.04 2.70
C ALA A 49 8.14 -6.23 2.47
N VAL A 50 8.90 -5.92 3.53
CA VAL A 50 10.20 -5.26 3.41
C VAL A 50 11.26 -6.26 2.97
N ASP A 51 11.28 -7.45 3.60
CA ASP A 51 12.23 -8.51 3.28
C ASP A 51 12.12 -8.97 1.81
N ASP A 52 10.90 -9.01 1.27
CA ASP A 52 10.60 -9.37 -0.11
C ASP A 52 10.75 -8.20 -1.11
N GLY A 53 11.06 -6.99 -0.62
CA GLY A 53 11.21 -5.79 -1.46
C GLY A 53 9.89 -5.22 -2.01
N VAL A 54 8.75 -5.57 -1.43
CA VAL A 54 7.42 -5.03 -1.79
C VAL A 54 7.28 -3.57 -1.36
N ILE A 55 7.94 -3.17 -0.28
CA ILE A 55 7.98 -1.81 0.25
C ILE A 55 9.38 -1.51 0.79
N CYS A 56 9.85 -0.27 0.66
CA CYS A 56 11.13 0.15 1.20
C CYS A 56 11.18 0.04 2.73
N ASP A 57 12.38 -0.10 3.29
CA ASP A 57 12.61 -0.19 4.74
C ASP A 57 12.58 1.17 5.44
N SER A 58 12.74 2.27 4.68
CA SER A 58 12.94 3.60 5.23
C SER A 58 12.59 4.71 4.23
N GLY A 59 12.28 5.88 4.77
CA GLY A 59 11.92 7.03 3.98
C GLY A 59 11.37 8.17 4.83
N VAL A 60 10.63 9.07 4.18
CA VAL A 60 9.97 10.21 4.82
C VAL A 60 8.47 10.18 4.56
N VAL A 61 7.67 10.46 5.58
CA VAL A 61 6.23 10.62 5.48
C VAL A 61 5.79 12.04 5.79
N SER A 62 4.79 12.52 5.06
CA SER A 62 4.18 13.84 5.24
C SER A 62 2.66 13.75 5.27
N THR A 63 2.00 14.67 5.97
CA THR A 63 0.54 14.77 5.96
C THR A 63 0.05 15.61 4.77
N THR A 64 -0.81 15.02 3.94
CA THR A 64 -1.35 15.68 2.73
C THR A 64 -2.71 16.33 2.97
N GLY A 65 -3.40 15.97 4.06
CA GLY A 65 -4.65 16.61 4.44
C GLY A 65 -5.29 15.98 5.67
N VAL A 66 -6.11 16.77 6.36
CA VAL A 66 -6.87 16.34 7.54
C VAL A 66 -8.31 16.83 7.40
N LYS A 67 -9.28 15.93 7.58
CA LYS A 67 -10.70 16.26 7.68
C LYS A 67 -11.21 15.75 9.03
N ALA A 68 -11.91 16.61 9.77
CA ALA A 68 -12.46 16.26 11.08
C ALA A 68 -13.98 16.13 11.03
N ALA A 69 -14.51 15.14 11.74
CA ALA A 69 -15.93 14.90 11.93
C ALA A 69 -16.21 14.39 13.36
N GLY A 70 -17.48 14.41 13.78
CA GLY A 70 -17.92 13.72 15.00
C GLY A 70 -17.78 14.51 16.32
N PHE A 71 -17.40 15.79 16.29
CA PHE A 71 -17.21 16.60 17.51
C PHE A 71 -18.50 16.92 18.31
N GLN A 72 -19.66 16.39 17.92
CA GLN A 72 -20.97 16.78 18.46
C GLN A 72 -21.27 16.26 19.87
N SER A 73 -20.35 15.58 20.55
CA SER A 73 -20.64 15.00 21.88
C SER A 73 -19.47 14.99 22.86
N ASN A 74 -18.33 15.63 22.55
CA ASN A 74 -17.10 15.59 23.38
C ASN A 74 -16.60 14.18 23.74
N ARG A 75 -17.06 13.13 23.04
CA ARG A 75 -16.75 11.72 23.38
C ARG A 75 -15.80 11.07 22.39
N VAL A 76 -15.93 11.38 21.10
CA VAL A 76 -15.14 10.77 20.04
C VAL A 76 -14.85 11.82 18.97
N LEU A 77 -13.59 11.95 18.58
CA LEU A 77 -13.16 12.70 17.40
C LEU A 77 -12.79 11.70 16.31
N ILE A 78 -13.39 11.86 15.13
CA ILE A 78 -13.03 11.07 13.95
C ILE A 78 -12.26 11.96 12.98
N LEU A 79 -11.07 11.53 12.59
CA LEU A 79 -10.27 12.20 11.57
C LEU A 79 -10.12 11.32 10.34
N THR A 80 -10.16 11.92 9.16
CA THR A 80 -9.63 11.33 7.93
C THR A 80 -8.33 12.03 7.60
N VAL A 81 -7.23 11.28 7.56
CA VAL A 81 -5.87 11.83 7.36
C VAL A 81 -5.27 11.21 6.11
N GLY A 82 -4.73 12.04 5.23
CA GLY A 82 -3.88 11.58 4.12
C GLY A 82 -2.42 11.62 4.52
N LYS A 83 -1.68 10.55 4.23
CA LYS A 83 -0.24 10.43 4.44
C LYS A 83 0.43 10.05 3.13
N GLN A 84 1.49 10.76 2.75
CA GLN A 84 2.35 10.41 1.62
C GLN A 84 3.68 9.93 2.15
N PHE A 85 4.07 8.71 1.77
CA PHE A 85 5.35 8.11 2.07
C PHE A 85 6.23 8.19 0.84
N VAL A 86 7.48 8.58 1.04
CA VAL A 86 8.52 8.70 0.01
C VAL A 86 9.69 7.84 0.45
N CYS A 87 10.08 6.87 -0.36
CA CYS A 87 11.16 5.94 -0.03
C CYS A 87 12.54 6.53 -0.31
N ASP A 88 13.52 6.24 0.56
CA ASP A 88 14.89 6.76 0.43
C ASP A 88 15.68 6.10 -0.71
N ASP A 89 15.26 4.90 -1.12
CA ASP A 89 15.85 4.12 -2.22
C ASP A 89 15.40 4.57 -3.62
N VAL A 90 14.68 5.69 -3.72
CA VAL A 90 14.10 6.27 -4.94
C VAL A 90 13.14 5.38 -5.73
N SER A 91 12.68 4.28 -5.15
CA SER A 91 11.69 3.36 -5.75
C SER A 91 10.35 4.02 -6.04
N GLY A 92 9.97 5.03 -5.25
CA GLY A 92 8.79 5.84 -5.50
C GLY A 92 8.12 6.37 -4.24
N THR A 93 6.83 6.63 -4.36
CA THR A 93 5.98 7.14 -3.27
C THR A 93 4.67 6.37 -3.19
N PHE A 94 4.09 6.22 -2.01
CA PHE A 94 2.74 5.70 -1.85
C PHE A 94 1.91 6.55 -0.89
N PHE A 95 0.60 6.59 -1.13
CA PHE A 95 -0.34 7.35 -0.33
C PHE A 95 -1.23 6.43 0.49
N ALA A 96 -1.29 6.68 1.80
CA ALA A 96 -2.21 6.01 2.71
C ALA A 96 -3.31 6.97 3.18
N LYS A 97 -4.55 6.50 3.16
CA LYS A 97 -5.68 7.19 3.81
C LYS A 97 -5.96 6.52 5.14
N LEU A 98 -5.93 7.31 6.22
CA LEU A 98 -6.24 6.88 7.56
C LEU A 98 -7.65 7.30 7.96
N GLN A 99 -8.32 6.45 8.73
CA GLN A 99 -9.54 6.73 9.46
C GLN A 99 -9.21 6.64 10.95
N VAL A 100 -8.92 7.78 11.58
CA VAL A 100 -8.50 7.87 12.97
C VAL A 100 -9.71 8.04 13.88
N LYS A 101 -9.70 7.32 14.99
CA LYS A 101 -10.63 7.45 16.10
C LYS A 101 -9.83 7.87 17.34
N ILE A 102 -10.23 8.99 17.93
CA ILE A 102 -9.64 9.51 19.18
C ILE A 102 -10.74 9.53 20.23
N ASP A 103 -10.51 8.86 21.36
CA ASP A 103 -11.41 8.81 22.51
C ASP A 103 -10.62 8.84 23.83
N GLY A 104 -11.29 8.58 24.96
CA GLY A 104 -10.67 8.61 26.29
C GLY A 104 -9.63 7.51 26.54
N GLU A 105 -9.51 6.52 25.66
CA GLU A 105 -8.55 5.41 25.78
C GLU A 105 -7.29 5.64 24.92
N GLY A 106 -7.36 6.55 23.94
CA GLY A 106 -6.23 6.92 23.10
C GLY A 106 -6.64 7.20 21.66
N ALA A 107 -5.69 7.03 20.74
CA ALA A 107 -5.91 7.18 19.30
C ALA A 107 -5.55 5.90 18.57
N SER A 108 -6.50 5.38 17.79
CA SER A 108 -6.30 4.25 16.88
C SER A 108 -6.79 4.62 15.49
N PHE A 109 -6.30 3.92 14.47
CA PHE A 109 -6.70 4.18 13.10
C PHE A 109 -6.73 2.92 12.25
N ASN A 110 -7.56 2.94 11.22
CA ASN A 110 -7.43 2.02 10.09
C ASN A 110 -6.79 2.77 8.92
N TRP A 111 -6.04 2.07 8.07
CA TRP A 111 -5.42 2.66 6.90
C TRP A 111 -5.61 1.80 5.66
N VAL A 112 -5.54 2.44 4.49
CA VAL A 112 -5.58 1.80 3.17
C VAL A 112 -4.67 2.54 2.20
N ILE A 113 -3.93 1.80 1.38
CA ILE A 113 -3.16 2.37 0.27
C ILE A 113 -4.13 2.84 -0.81
N LYS A 114 -3.93 4.06 -1.30
CA LYS A 114 -4.82 4.71 -2.26
C LYS A 114 -4.24 4.76 -3.66
N GLU A 115 -2.94 5.01 -3.75
CA GLU A 115 -2.20 5.18 -4.98
C GLU A 115 -0.70 5.14 -4.67
N GLY A 116 0.12 4.87 -5.69
CA GLY A 116 1.56 4.98 -5.61
C GLY A 116 2.18 5.38 -6.94
N THR A 117 3.50 5.55 -6.93
CA THR A 117 4.32 5.90 -8.08
C THR A 117 5.55 4.99 -8.12
N GLY A 118 6.22 4.94 -9.27
CA GLY A 118 7.40 4.09 -9.46
C GLY A 118 7.06 2.62 -9.24
N ASP A 119 7.78 1.95 -8.35
CA ASP A 119 7.57 0.53 -8.03
C ASP A 119 6.25 0.28 -7.27
N TYR A 120 5.57 1.33 -6.81
CA TYR A 120 4.35 1.26 -6.01
C TYR A 120 3.07 1.58 -6.78
N VAL A 121 3.12 1.68 -8.11
CA VAL A 121 1.92 2.01 -8.93
C VAL A 121 0.76 1.04 -8.71
N ASP A 122 1.08 -0.25 -8.54
CA ASP A 122 0.13 -1.33 -8.30
C ASP A 122 0.15 -1.80 -6.83
N LEU A 123 0.64 -0.94 -5.92
CA LEU A 123 0.69 -1.25 -4.48
C LEU A 123 -0.71 -1.19 -3.87
N HIS A 124 -1.10 -2.30 -3.28
CA HIS A 124 -2.36 -2.46 -2.57
C HIS A 124 -2.11 -2.92 -1.14
N GLY A 125 -2.90 -2.41 -0.20
CA GLY A 125 -2.78 -2.84 1.18
C GLY A 125 -3.70 -2.11 2.13
N SER A 126 -3.83 -2.69 3.31
CA SER A 126 -4.62 -2.12 4.40
C SER A 126 -4.21 -2.70 5.74
N GLY A 127 -4.63 -2.03 6.80
CA GLY A 127 -4.34 -2.47 8.15
C GLY A 127 -4.93 -1.58 9.22
N GLY A 128 -4.52 -1.86 10.46
CA GLY A 128 -4.78 -1.05 11.63
C GLY A 128 -3.54 -0.30 12.09
N GLY A 129 -3.70 0.51 13.10
CA GLY A 129 -2.60 1.20 13.73
C GLY A 129 -3.05 1.95 14.97
N PHE A 130 -2.08 2.42 15.73
CA PHE A 130 -2.29 3.10 16.98
C PHE A 130 -1.22 4.16 17.18
N VAL A 131 -1.59 5.16 17.98
CA VAL A 131 -0.65 6.16 18.47
C VAL A 131 -0.15 5.67 19.82
N VAL A 132 1.14 5.34 19.92
CA VAL A 132 1.74 5.05 21.22
C VAL A 132 2.02 6.35 21.97
N PRO A 133 2.07 6.33 23.33
CA PRO A 133 2.51 7.49 24.09
C PRO A 133 3.84 8.01 23.51
N VAL A 134 3.97 9.34 23.36
CA VAL A 134 4.98 10.10 22.56
C VAL A 134 4.81 10.11 21.03
N ASN A 135 3.66 10.58 20.55
CA ASN A 135 3.45 11.10 19.18
C ASN A 135 3.96 10.19 18.05
N THR A 136 3.89 8.88 18.23
CA THR A 136 4.44 7.92 17.26
C THR A 136 3.30 7.11 16.68
N ASP A 137 3.13 7.17 15.36
CA ASP A 137 2.19 6.33 14.64
C ASP A 137 2.83 4.97 14.37
N VAL A 138 2.15 3.90 14.76
CA VAL A 138 2.52 2.52 14.42
C VAL A 138 1.44 1.97 13.48
N TYR A 139 1.85 1.63 12.27
CA TYR A 139 1.01 1.04 11.23
C TYR A 139 1.27 -0.46 11.20
N GLN A 140 0.23 -1.27 11.23
CA GLN A 140 0.34 -2.72 11.11
C GLN A 140 -0.67 -3.23 10.08
N GLY A 141 -0.22 -4.04 9.12
CA GLY A 141 -1.13 -4.57 8.12
C GLY A 141 -0.43 -5.47 7.10
N ARG A 142 -1.03 -5.54 5.91
CA ARG A 142 -0.52 -6.34 4.80
C ARG A 142 -0.58 -5.58 3.49
N VAL A 143 0.40 -5.81 2.63
CA VAL A 143 0.55 -5.19 1.31
C VAL A 143 0.91 -6.21 0.22
N HIS A 144 0.60 -5.92 -1.03
CA HIS A 144 0.96 -6.70 -2.22
C HIS A 144 1.01 -5.80 -3.46
N ILE A 145 1.60 -6.35 -4.53
CA ILE A 145 1.61 -5.82 -5.89
C ILE A 145 0.83 -6.79 -6.79
N ASP A 146 0.00 -6.23 -7.68
CA ASP A 146 -0.81 -6.95 -8.68
C ASP A 146 -0.15 -7.02 -10.06
#